data_AF-A0A318E478-F1
#
_entry.id   AF-A0A318E478-F1
#
_cell.length_a   1.000
_cell.length_b   1.000
_cell.length_c   1.000
_cell.angle_alpha   90.00
_cell.angle_beta   90.00
_cell.angle_gamma   90.00
#
_symmetry.space_group_name_H-M   'P 1'
#
loop_
_entity.id
_entity.type
_entity.pdbx_description
1 polymer ?
#
loop_
_entity_poly.entity_id
_entity_poly.type
_entity_poly.pdbx_seq_one_letter_code
_entity_poly.pdbx_strand_id
1 'polypeptide(L)'
;MPEVENKSHFEFLVAEFSQNSAEKILTDAFPEKLRNKVVKIVNFTNRYANYVAVELRKEDLILLAEIINEIREYFTEAVENEDFKKLILAVYLRDILRLECNGIINLDDYSSAEIKWVKEQLQLMLKYNKFSLDDFRKYNQFEARNIDEFYSAIDGFNFSYAYNFIRGLETGINIFAFPVLFSSIISFAAHLEISIVMDSLSTKTDSIEILAYFNLFTEDQIRDSINYIQDNKWLLLELLRQLFKSDDLQFSDAEIEILTGKLKELALTDKIFFRELINLFKAEKSFSKLLALVLAQLSQGYLDLYLYTVNLNQYHSEYDLEANQLFLKIFNENTTSAEQFYLCSRIKKKWDSYLVELIAEEEYLDRLVYTNYYRFVYHYYFLSLENAYDAENELKSVLKDYKTAAYNWHQSFKGPRTAYFVFLTKVYVLSTVVQEKEIVISILLRERIAEVFSDQRLWLRFHDSFEEPEVVGKIKGSLQIAL
;
A
#
# COMPACT_ATOMS: atom_id res chain seq x y z
N MET A 1 -17.33 -40.65 43.35
CA MET A 1 -18.07 -39.66 42.53
C MET A 1 -17.22 -39.40 41.30
N PRO A 2 -17.78 -39.50 40.09
CA PRO A 2 -17.00 -39.50 38.86
C PRO A 2 -16.48 -38.10 38.57
N GLU A 3 -15.16 -37.98 38.48
CA GLU A 3 -14.47 -36.86 37.87
C GLU A 3 -14.74 -36.95 36.36
N VAL A 4 -15.64 -36.11 35.86
CA VAL A 4 -15.90 -35.99 34.43
C VAL A 4 -14.71 -35.27 33.79
N GLU A 5 -14.00 -36.04 32.97
CA GLU A 5 -12.93 -35.62 32.07
C GLU A 5 -13.39 -34.43 31.21
N ASN A 6 -12.89 -33.25 31.53
CA ASN A 6 -12.99 -32.06 30.69
C ASN A 6 -11.92 -32.09 29.57
N LYS A 7 -11.76 -33.25 28.91
CA LYS A 7 -10.70 -33.54 27.93
C LYS A 7 -11.17 -33.96 26.53
N SER A 8 -12.47 -33.96 26.17
CA SER A 8 -12.93 -34.69 24.96
C SER A 8 -13.59 -33.90 23.80
N HIS A 9 -13.56 -32.57 23.75
CA HIS A 9 -14.13 -31.81 22.60
C HIS A 9 -13.12 -30.99 21.79
N PHE A 10 -12.10 -30.42 22.44
CA PHE A 10 -11.08 -29.59 21.79
C PHE A 10 -10.01 -30.40 21.05
N GLU A 11 -9.58 -31.54 21.58
CA GLU A 11 -8.65 -32.45 20.87
C GLU A 11 -9.29 -33.03 19.60
N PHE A 12 -10.61 -33.21 19.61
CA PHE A 12 -11.40 -33.63 18.44
C PHE A 12 -11.45 -32.54 17.37
N LEU A 13 -11.80 -31.30 17.72
CA LEU A 13 -11.84 -30.17 16.76
C LEU A 13 -10.47 -29.86 16.15
N VAL A 14 -9.39 -29.92 16.94
CA VAL A 14 -8.02 -29.76 16.43
C VAL A 14 -7.64 -30.91 15.52
N ALA A 15 -7.99 -32.17 15.83
CA ALA A 15 -7.68 -33.32 15.00
C ALA A 15 -8.52 -33.38 13.70
N GLU A 16 -9.81 -33.07 13.75
CA GLU A 16 -10.71 -33.16 12.60
C GLU A 16 -10.47 -32.06 11.57
N PHE A 17 -10.31 -30.80 12.01
CA PHE A 17 -10.07 -29.67 11.11
C PHE A 17 -8.61 -29.53 10.66
N SER A 18 -7.64 -30.17 11.34
CA SER A 18 -6.24 -30.20 10.87
C SER A 18 -5.94 -31.36 9.91
N GLN A 19 -6.75 -32.42 9.89
CA GLN A 19 -6.46 -33.64 9.11
C GLN A 19 -7.46 -33.93 7.98
N ASN A 20 -8.65 -33.33 7.98
CA ASN A 20 -9.69 -33.59 6.97
C ASN A 20 -10.10 -32.30 6.24
N SER A 21 -10.34 -32.40 4.92
CA SER A 21 -10.89 -31.27 4.15
C SER A 21 -12.29 -30.92 4.64
N ALA A 22 -12.70 -29.65 4.53
CA ALA A 22 -14.07 -29.20 4.84
C ALA A 22 -15.14 -30.07 4.15
N GLU A 23 -14.83 -30.54 2.94
CA GLU A 23 -15.67 -31.45 2.15
C GLU A 23 -15.81 -32.84 2.79
N LYS A 24 -14.75 -33.36 3.43
CA LYS A 24 -14.76 -34.63 4.17
C LYS A 24 -15.49 -34.50 5.52
N ILE A 25 -15.37 -33.35 6.20
CA ILE A 25 -16.18 -33.02 7.38
C ILE A 25 -17.67 -32.90 6.97
N LEU A 26 -17.97 -32.27 5.83
CA LEU A 26 -19.34 -32.16 5.30
C LEU A 26 -19.92 -33.51 4.81
N THR A 27 -19.08 -34.48 4.44
CA THR A 27 -19.53 -35.78 3.91
C THR A 27 -19.55 -36.91 4.94
N ASP A 28 -18.69 -36.87 5.96
CA ASP A 28 -18.64 -37.87 7.04
C ASP A 28 -19.43 -37.42 8.30
N ALA A 29 -19.61 -36.11 8.54
CA ALA A 29 -20.27 -35.60 9.75
C ALA A 29 -21.78 -35.32 9.62
N PHE A 30 -22.35 -35.32 8.40
CA PHE A 30 -23.77 -35.00 8.19
C PHE A 30 -24.61 -36.22 7.80
N PRO A 31 -25.77 -36.46 8.45
CA PRO A 31 -26.67 -37.54 8.10
C PRO A 31 -27.05 -37.52 6.61
N GLU A 32 -27.25 -38.69 5.99
CA GLU A 32 -27.59 -38.85 4.56
C GLU A 32 -28.76 -37.94 4.10
N LYS A 33 -29.74 -37.74 4.98
CA LYS A 33 -30.89 -36.85 4.79
C LYS A 33 -30.49 -35.40 4.51
N LEU A 34 -29.39 -34.96 5.12
CA LEU A 34 -28.88 -33.60 5.12
C LEU A 34 -27.96 -33.38 3.91
N ARG A 35 -27.22 -34.41 3.49
CA ARG A 35 -26.48 -34.46 2.21
C ARG A 35 -27.40 -34.28 1.00
N ASN A 36 -28.54 -34.97 0.98
CA ASN A 36 -29.54 -34.84 -0.09
C ASN A 36 -30.13 -33.43 -0.18
N LYS A 37 -30.28 -32.75 0.97
CA LYS A 37 -30.72 -31.35 1.03
C LYS A 37 -29.67 -30.38 0.48
N VAL A 38 -28.40 -30.53 0.87
CA VAL A 38 -27.29 -29.72 0.32
C VAL A 38 -27.23 -29.87 -1.20
N VAL A 39 -27.34 -31.10 -1.73
CA VAL A 39 -27.35 -31.35 -3.18
C VAL A 39 -28.54 -30.66 -3.87
N LYS A 40 -29.73 -30.67 -3.25
CA LYS A 40 -30.93 -29.98 -3.78
C LYS A 40 -30.67 -28.46 -3.90
N ILE A 41 -30.04 -27.86 -2.89
CA ILE A 41 -29.72 -26.43 -2.83
C ILE A 41 -28.64 -26.07 -3.86
N VAL A 42 -27.56 -26.83 -3.94
CA VAL A 42 -26.49 -26.62 -4.93
C VAL A 42 -27.03 -26.74 -6.36
N ASN A 43 -27.87 -27.73 -6.63
CA ASN A 43 -28.50 -27.90 -7.94
C ASN A 43 -29.43 -26.74 -8.28
N PHE A 44 -30.17 -26.21 -7.29
CA PHE A 44 -30.96 -25.00 -7.46
C PHE A 44 -30.06 -23.82 -7.81
N THR A 45 -29.06 -23.49 -6.99
CA THR A 45 -28.15 -22.36 -7.25
C THR A 45 -27.49 -22.49 -8.62
N ASN A 46 -26.90 -23.64 -8.97
CA ASN A 46 -26.21 -23.83 -10.24
C ASN A 46 -27.14 -23.65 -11.45
N ARG A 47 -28.42 -23.97 -11.32
CA ARG A 47 -29.42 -23.80 -12.37
C ARG A 47 -29.71 -22.32 -12.67
N TYR A 48 -29.60 -21.44 -11.67
CA TYR A 48 -29.96 -20.01 -11.81
C TYR A 48 -28.76 -19.06 -11.80
N ALA A 49 -27.61 -19.47 -11.24
CA ALA A 49 -26.39 -18.65 -11.15
C ALA A 49 -25.76 -18.30 -12.51
N ASN A 50 -26.06 -19.07 -13.57
CA ASN A 50 -25.52 -18.87 -14.92
C ASN A 50 -26.51 -18.27 -15.92
N TYR A 51 -27.75 -17.97 -15.50
CA TYR A 51 -28.78 -17.45 -16.40
C TYR A 51 -29.36 -16.14 -15.86
N VAL A 52 -28.70 -15.03 -16.23
CA VAL A 52 -29.02 -13.64 -15.80
C VAL A 52 -30.43 -13.17 -16.22
N ALA A 53 -31.21 -13.99 -16.94
CA ALA A 53 -32.52 -13.60 -17.49
C ALA A 53 -33.59 -14.70 -17.42
N VAL A 54 -33.48 -15.68 -16.52
CA VAL A 54 -34.56 -16.68 -16.34
C VAL A 54 -35.55 -16.16 -15.30
N GLU A 55 -36.77 -15.83 -15.73
CA GLU A 55 -37.89 -15.63 -14.82
C GLU A 55 -38.10 -16.90 -14.00
N LEU A 56 -38.04 -16.76 -12.67
CA LEU A 56 -38.28 -17.87 -11.75
C LEU A 56 -39.74 -18.32 -11.88
N ARG A 57 -39.93 -19.61 -12.16
CA ARG A 57 -41.28 -20.20 -12.17
C ARG A 57 -41.82 -20.24 -10.75
N LYS A 58 -43.15 -20.28 -10.61
CA LYS A 58 -43.81 -20.33 -9.31
C LYS A 58 -43.34 -21.52 -8.46
N GLU A 59 -43.09 -22.67 -9.08
CA GLU A 59 -42.58 -23.87 -8.40
C GLU A 59 -41.15 -23.67 -7.89
N ASP A 60 -40.33 -22.92 -8.63
CA ASP A 60 -38.95 -22.62 -8.27
C ASP A 60 -38.90 -21.59 -7.11
N LEU A 61 -39.85 -20.64 -7.08
CA LEU A 61 -40.03 -19.71 -5.96
C LEU A 61 -40.49 -20.42 -4.67
N ILE A 62 -41.42 -21.38 -4.78
CA ILE A 62 -41.86 -22.20 -3.65
C ILE A 62 -40.67 -22.99 -3.11
N LEU A 63 -39.90 -23.62 -3.99
CA LEU A 63 -38.71 -24.37 -3.60
C LEU A 63 -37.66 -23.48 -2.92
N LEU A 64 -37.42 -22.27 -3.43
CA LEU A 64 -36.51 -21.33 -2.78
C LEU A 64 -36.99 -20.94 -1.38
N ALA A 65 -38.30 -20.68 -1.22
CA ALA A 65 -38.88 -20.37 0.08
C ALA A 65 -38.75 -21.53 1.09
N GLU A 66 -38.96 -22.77 0.64
CA GLU A 66 -38.71 -23.97 1.45
C GLU A 66 -37.25 -24.02 1.92
N ILE A 67 -36.30 -23.81 1.01
CA ILE A 67 -34.87 -23.81 1.34
C ILE A 67 -34.53 -22.71 2.36
N ILE A 68 -35.04 -21.49 2.17
CA ILE A 68 -34.80 -20.37 3.09
C ILE A 68 -35.34 -20.70 4.48
N ASN A 69 -36.54 -21.27 4.57
CA ASN A 69 -37.11 -21.69 5.85
C ASN A 69 -36.27 -22.78 6.52
N GLU A 70 -35.77 -23.76 5.76
CA GLU A 70 -34.89 -24.79 6.32
C GLU A 70 -33.58 -24.20 6.87
N ILE A 71 -32.98 -23.21 6.19
CA ILE A 71 -31.77 -22.54 6.69
C ILE A 71 -32.06 -21.78 7.99
N ARG A 72 -33.21 -21.10 8.06
CA ARG A 72 -33.68 -20.42 9.28
C ARG A 72 -33.88 -21.41 10.43
N GLU A 73 -34.54 -22.53 10.17
CA GLU A 73 -34.74 -23.59 11.16
C GLU A 73 -33.40 -24.11 11.69
N TYR A 74 -32.43 -24.38 10.81
CA TYR A 74 -31.10 -24.81 11.25
C TYR A 74 -30.39 -23.75 12.10
N PHE A 75 -30.51 -22.47 11.74
CA PHE A 75 -29.90 -21.40 12.52
C PHE A 75 -30.57 -21.23 13.89
N THR A 76 -31.90 -21.24 13.95
CA THR A 76 -32.67 -21.17 15.20
C THR A 76 -32.34 -22.36 16.10
N GLU A 77 -32.36 -23.58 15.57
CA GLU A 77 -31.98 -24.77 16.35
C GLU A 77 -30.52 -24.72 16.82
N ALA A 78 -29.61 -24.14 16.02
CA ALA A 78 -28.22 -23.97 16.41
C ALA A 78 -28.08 -23.03 17.61
N VAL A 79 -28.82 -21.93 17.60
CA VAL A 79 -28.78 -20.91 18.64
C VAL A 79 -29.47 -21.40 19.92
N GLU A 80 -30.68 -21.97 19.82
CA GLU A 80 -31.46 -22.43 20.98
C GLU A 80 -30.82 -23.62 21.71
N ASN A 81 -30.14 -24.50 20.97
CA ASN A 81 -29.53 -25.72 21.53
C ASN A 81 -28.00 -25.65 21.63
N GLU A 82 -27.40 -24.49 21.34
CA GLU A 82 -25.95 -24.31 21.25
C GLU A 82 -25.27 -25.36 20.32
N ASP A 83 -25.93 -25.72 19.21
CA ASP A 83 -25.46 -26.73 18.26
C ASP A 83 -24.58 -26.08 17.17
N PHE A 84 -23.28 -26.11 17.43
CA PHE A 84 -22.26 -25.57 16.55
C PHE A 84 -22.27 -26.18 15.12
N LYS A 85 -22.63 -27.46 14.97
CA LYS A 85 -22.65 -28.12 13.65
C LYS A 85 -23.77 -27.55 12.79
N LYS A 86 -24.93 -27.28 13.38
CA LYS A 86 -26.04 -26.63 12.70
C LYS A 86 -25.75 -25.17 12.36
N LEU A 87 -25.00 -24.46 13.21
CA LEU A 87 -24.54 -23.10 12.91
C LEU A 87 -23.70 -23.09 11.62
N ILE A 88 -22.68 -23.94 11.55
CA ILE A 88 -21.82 -24.08 10.36
C ILE A 88 -22.67 -24.39 9.12
N LEU A 89 -23.59 -25.34 9.24
CA LEU A 89 -24.44 -25.75 8.13
C LEU A 89 -25.33 -24.60 7.63
N ALA A 90 -25.97 -23.86 8.54
CA ALA A 90 -26.83 -22.74 8.19
C ALA A 90 -26.02 -21.65 7.45
N VAL A 91 -24.83 -21.31 7.96
CA VAL A 91 -23.93 -20.34 7.33
C VAL A 91 -23.48 -20.80 5.94
N TYR A 92 -23.11 -22.08 5.81
CA TYR A 92 -22.69 -22.66 4.54
C TYR A 92 -23.80 -22.67 3.47
N LEU A 93 -24.99 -23.12 3.85
CA LEU A 93 -26.15 -23.19 2.95
C LEU A 93 -26.60 -21.79 2.50
N ARG A 94 -26.55 -20.81 3.41
CA ARG A 94 -26.82 -19.39 3.13
C ARG A 94 -25.89 -18.85 2.04
N ASP A 95 -24.59 -19.17 2.12
CA ASP A 95 -23.61 -18.69 1.16
C ASP A 95 -23.69 -19.40 -0.20
N ILE A 96 -24.02 -20.71 -0.22
CA ILE A 96 -24.33 -21.43 -1.47
C ILE A 96 -25.47 -20.76 -2.23
N LEU A 97 -26.47 -20.21 -1.54
CA LEU A 97 -27.57 -19.48 -2.20
C LEU A 97 -27.16 -18.10 -2.71
N ARG A 98 -26.00 -17.58 -2.29
CA ARG A 98 -25.51 -16.23 -2.62
C ARG A 98 -26.51 -15.12 -2.27
N LEU A 99 -27.23 -15.29 -1.17
CA LEU A 99 -28.20 -14.32 -0.65
C LEU A 99 -27.59 -13.53 0.51
N GLU A 100 -28.04 -12.27 0.65
CA GLU A 100 -27.65 -11.39 1.76
C GLU A 100 -28.10 -11.97 3.11
N CYS A 101 -27.31 -11.70 4.15
CA CYS A 101 -27.54 -12.26 5.49
C CYS A 101 -28.95 -11.99 5.99
N ASN A 102 -29.34 -10.72 5.99
CA ASN A 102 -30.65 -10.26 6.47
C ASN A 102 -31.81 -10.79 5.60
N GLY A 103 -31.54 -11.23 4.38
CA GLY A 103 -32.52 -11.87 3.52
C GLY A 103 -32.88 -13.30 3.97
N ILE A 104 -31.99 -13.97 4.70
CA ILE A 104 -32.20 -15.34 5.20
C ILE A 104 -32.28 -15.37 6.72
N ILE A 105 -31.32 -14.81 7.44
CA ILE A 105 -31.25 -14.81 8.90
C ILE A 105 -31.40 -13.37 9.37
N ASN A 106 -32.53 -13.04 9.99
CA ASN A 106 -32.73 -11.73 10.59
C ASN A 106 -32.20 -11.74 12.03
N LEU A 107 -31.09 -11.05 12.27
CA LEU A 107 -30.42 -11.07 13.58
C LEU A 107 -31.26 -10.40 14.68
N ASP A 108 -32.18 -9.52 14.31
CA ASP A 108 -33.11 -8.87 15.25
C ASP A 108 -34.12 -9.85 15.87
N ASP A 109 -34.28 -11.04 15.28
CA ASP A 109 -35.16 -12.09 15.80
C ASP A 109 -34.57 -12.82 17.02
N TYR A 110 -33.29 -12.58 17.34
CA TYR A 110 -32.54 -13.27 18.39
C TYR A 110 -32.14 -12.33 19.54
N SER A 111 -32.05 -12.87 20.74
CA SER A 111 -31.61 -12.12 21.92
C SER A 111 -30.12 -11.77 21.86
N SER A 112 -29.71 -10.75 22.63
CA SER A 112 -28.30 -10.36 22.70
C SER A 112 -27.38 -11.47 23.24
N ALA A 113 -27.89 -12.38 24.07
CA ALA A 113 -27.13 -13.53 24.59
C ALA A 113 -26.86 -14.58 23.50
N GLU A 114 -27.87 -14.86 22.69
CA GLU A 114 -27.80 -15.77 21.55
C GLU A 114 -26.85 -15.27 20.47
N ILE A 115 -26.98 -13.99 20.10
CA ILE A 115 -26.05 -13.35 19.16
C ILE A 115 -24.62 -13.37 19.72
N LYS A 116 -24.44 -13.11 21.02
CA LYS A 116 -23.11 -13.20 21.65
C LYS A 116 -22.53 -14.60 21.54
N TRP A 117 -23.30 -15.66 21.79
CA TRP A 117 -22.85 -17.04 21.62
C TRP A 117 -22.39 -17.31 20.18
N VAL A 118 -23.17 -16.89 19.17
CA VAL A 118 -22.80 -17.03 17.75
C VAL A 118 -21.46 -16.35 17.47
N LYS A 119 -21.27 -15.11 17.95
CA LYS A 119 -20.02 -14.35 17.77
C LYS A 119 -18.82 -15.09 18.37
N GLU A 120 -18.96 -15.60 19.60
CA GLU A 120 -17.91 -16.36 20.28
C GLU A 120 -17.53 -17.64 19.54
N GLN A 121 -18.50 -18.39 19.02
CA GLN A 121 -18.24 -19.61 18.25
C GLN A 121 -17.51 -19.32 16.93
N LEU A 122 -17.94 -18.27 16.21
CA LEU A 122 -17.29 -17.86 14.96
C LEU A 122 -15.86 -17.37 15.22
N GLN A 123 -15.65 -16.56 16.26
CA GLN A 123 -14.32 -16.08 16.64
C GLN A 123 -13.37 -17.24 16.94
N LEU A 124 -13.82 -18.22 17.73
CA LEU A 124 -13.04 -19.41 18.04
C LEU A 124 -12.66 -20.17 16.77
N MET A 125 -13.61 -20.36 15.85
CA MET A 125 -13.34 -21.09 14.62
C MET A 125 -12.32 -20.37 13.72
N LEU A 126 -12.48 -19.06 13.53
CA LEU A 126 -11.58 -18.25 12.72
C LEU A 126 -10.17 -18.18 13.31
N LYS A 127 -10.07 -18.11 14.64
CA LYS A 127 -8.79 -18.10 15.36
C LYS A 127 -7.98 -19.37 15.12
N TYR A 128 -8.61 -20.56 15.12
CA TYR A 128 -7.90 -21.83 15.00
C TYR A 128 -7.82 -22.40 13.57
N ASN A 129 -8.54 -21.84 12.61
CA ASN A 129 -8.36 -22.18 11.20
C ASN A 129 -6.90 -21.97 10.78
N LYS A 130 -6.36 -22.81 9.91
CA LYS A 130 -5.07 -22.56 9.26
C LYS A 130 -5.23 -22.64 7.76
N PHE A 131 -4.59 -21.72 7.06
CA PHE A 131 -4.45 -21.74 5.62
C PHE A 131 -2.96 -21.77 5.28
N SER A 132 -2.56 -22.68 4.39
CA SER A 132 -1.16 -22.82 3.98
C SER A 132 -1.07 -22.90 2.47
N LEU A 133 -0.07 -22.24 1.89
CA LEU A 133 0.26 -22.40 0.47
C LEU A 133 0.81 -23.79 0.17
N ASP A 134 1.26 -24.55 1.17
CA ASP A 134 1.81 -25.88 0.98
C ASP A 134 0.79 -26.88 0.42
N ASP A 135 -0.50 -26.62 0.60
CA ASP A 135 -1.56 -27.40 -0.03
C ASP A 135 -1.58 -27.25 -1.55
N PHE A 136 -1.11 -26.12 -2.07
CA PHE A 136 -1.01 -25.88 -3.51
C PHE A 136 0.21 -26.52 -4.16
N ARG A 137 1.27 -26.82 -3.37
CA ARG A 137 2.47 -27.52 -3.87
C ARG A 137 2.15 -28.85 -4.55
N LYS A 138 1.01 -29.46 -4.21
CA LYS A 138 0.56 -30.75 -4.73
C LYS A 138 0.12 -30.69 -6.20
N TYR A 139 -0.20 -29.50 -6.72
CA TYR A 139 -0.80 -29.36 -8.06
C TYR A 139 0.22 -28.97 -9.15
N ASN A 140 1.36 -28.33 -8.83
CA ASN A 140 2.38 -27.98 -9.82
C ASN A 140 3.78 -27.71 -9.19
N GLN A 141 4.85 -28.26 -9.78
CA GLN A 141 6.24 -27.99 -9.36
C GLN A 141 6.69 -26.54 -9.59
N PHE A 142 6.16 -25.87 -10.62
CA PHE A 142 6.47 -24.46 -10.88
C PHE A 142 5.89 -23.54 -9.79
N GLU A 143 4.69 -23.85 -9.30
CA GLU A 143 4.06 -23.12 -8.19
C GLU A 143 4.81 -23.34 -6.88
N ALA A 144 5.29 -24.57 -6.61
CA ALA A 144 6.08 -24.87 -5.42
C ALA A 144 7.34 -24.00 -5.30
N ARG A 145 8.05 -23.77 -6.41
CA ARG A 145 9.24 -22.90 -6.42
C ARG A 145 8.89 -21.45 -6.10
N ASN A 146 7.82 -20.92 -6.69
CA ASN A 146 7.41 -19.54 -6.45
C ASN A 146 6.94 -19.35 -4.99
N ILE A 147 6.28 -20.37 -4.41
CA ILE A 147 5.90 -20.39 -2.99
C ILE A 147 7.13 -20.38 -2.07
N ASP A 148 8.16 -21.16 -2.37
CA ASP A 148 9.42 -21.17 -1.59
C ASP A 148 10.15 -19.82 -1.68
N GLU A 149 10.20 -19.23 -2.87
CA GLU A 149 10.79 -17.89 -3.08
C GLU A 149 9.96 -16.81 -2.38
N PHE A 150 8.64 -16.95 -2.30
CA PHE A 150 7.77 -16.07 -1.51
C PHE A 150 8.08 -16.15 -0.01
N TYR A 151 8.10 -17.36 0.58
CA TYR A 151 8.42 -17.51 2.01
C TYR A 151 9.82 -17.00 2.34
N SER A 152 10.80 -17.28 1.46
CA SER A 152 12.16 -16.73 1.58
C SER A 152 12.20 -15.21 1.51
N ALA A 153 11.35 -14.60 0.68
CA ALA A 153 11.24 -13.15 0.58
C ALA A 153 10.57 -12.53 1.82
N ILE A 154 9.55 -13.17 2.39
CA ILE A 154 8.93 -12.77 3.66
C ILE A 154 9.94 -12.82 4.80
N ASP A 155 10.66 -13.94 4.95
CA ASP A 155 11.69 -14.12 5.99
C ASP A 155 12.87 -13.17 5.82
N GLY A 156 13.23 -12.88 4.57
CA GLY A 156 14.28 -11.93 4.20
C GLY A 156 13.84 -10.46 4.20
N PHE A 157 12.60 -10.15 4.59
CA PHE A 157 11.99 -8.81 4.51
C PHE A 157 12.03 -8.16 3.12
N ASN A 158 12.07 -8.95 2.05
CA ASN A 158 11.93 -8.48 0.67
C ASN A 158 10.46 -8.40 0.28
N PHE A 159 9.75 -7.42 0.84
CA PHE A 159 8.31 -7.24 0.61
C PHE A 159 7.98 -6.99 -0.86
N SER A 160 8.82 -6.27 -1.60
CA SER A 160 8.58 -6.03 -3.03
C SER A 160 8.44 -7.33 -3.81
N TYR A 161 9.32 -8.30 -3.58
CA TYR A 161 9.21 -9.62 -4.23
C TYR A 161 7.97 -10.38 -3.76
N ALA A 162 7.76 -10.48 -2.45
CA ALA A 162 6.63 -11.19 -1.86
C ALA A 162 5.28 -10.65 -2.38
N TYR A 163 5.14 -9.33 -2.52
CA TYR A 163 3.91 -8.71 -2.99
C TYR A 163 3.74 -8.73 -4.50
N ASN A 164 4.82 -8.73 -5.28
CA ASN A 164 4.73 -9.00 -6.71
C ASN A 164 4.18 -10.41 -6.96
N PHE A 165 4.62 -11.39 -6.16
CA PHE A 165 4.05 -12.73 -6.19
C PHE A 165 2.56 -12.71 -5.82
N ILE A 166 2.17 -12.07 -4.70
CA ILE A 166 0.76 -11.94 -4.29
C ILE A 166 -0.11 -11.29 -5.37
N ARG A 167 0.34 -10.18 -5.97
CA ARG A 167 -0.38 -9.53 -7.09
C ARG A 167 -0.51 -10.47 -8.29
N GLY A 168 0.52 -11.26 -8.57
CA GLY A 168 0.48 -12.32 -9.57
C GLY A 168 -0.58 -13.38 -9.25
N LEU A 169 -0.73 -13.77 -7.98
CA LEU A 169 -1.80 -14.67 -7.54
C LEU A 169 -3.16 -14.01 -7.76
N GLU A 170 -3.38 -12.80 -7.25
CA GLU A 170 -4.67 -12.09 -7.36
C GLU A 170 -5.12 -11.88 -8.82
N THR A 171 -4.19 -11.67 -9.75
CA THR A 171 -4.48 -11.37 -11.16
C THR A 171 -4.57 -12.59 -12.06
N GLY A 172 -3.78 -13.64 -11.80
CA GLY A 172 -3.57 -14.74 -12.74
C GLY A 172 -4.39 -15.98 -12.44
N ILE A 173 -4.64 -16.28 -11.17
CA ILE A 173 -5.19 -17.57 -10.76
C ILE A 173 -6.04 -17.35 -9.51
N ASN A 174 -7.27 -17.86 -9.48
CA ASN A 174 -8.12 -17.84 -8.29
C ASN A 174 -7.61 -18.87 -7.25
N ILE A 175 -6.33 -18.75 -6.84
CA ILE A 175 -5.60 -19.70 -5.96
C ILE A 175 -6.13 -19.60 -4.54
N PHE A 176 -6.67 -18.44 -4.15
CA PHE A 176 -7.39 -18.28 -2.90
C PHE A 176 -8.82 -18.85 -2.99
N ALA A 177 -8.99 -19.98 -3.69
CA ALA A 177 -10.15 -20.85 -3.53
C ALA A 177 -10.07 -21.46 -2.13
N PHE A 178 -10.43 -20.67 -1.11
CA PHE A 178 -10.75 -21.21 0.19
C PHE A 178 -11.71 -22.37 -0.01
N PRO A 179 -11.62 -23.43 0.81
CA PRO A 179 -12.74 -24.34 0.94
C PRO A 179 -13.99 -23.49 1.15
N VAL A 180 -15.01 -23.65 0.28
CA VAL A 180 -16.19 -22.75 0.19
C VAL A 180 -16.74 -22.44 1.57
N LEU A 181 -16.76 -23.45 2.45
CA LEU A 181 -17.12 -23.35 3.86
C LEU A 181 -16.43 -22.22 4.64
N PHE A 182 -15.11 -22.05 4.50
CA PHE A 182 -14.37 -21.01 5.21
C PHE A 182 -14.65 -19.63 4.64
N SER A 183 -14.82 -19.50 3.32
CA SER A 183 -15.26 -18.25 2.71
C SER A 183 -16.62 -17.81 3.26
N SER A 184 -17.58 -18.75 3.37
CA SER A 184 -18.90 -18.49 3.93
C SER A 184 -18.84 -17.99 5.37
N ILE A 185 -17.97 -18.60 6.18
CA ILE A 185 -17.87 -18.27 7.60
C ILE A 185 -17.17 -16.94 7.82
N ILE A 186 -16.11 -16.63 7.07
CA ILE A 186 -15.43 -15.33 7.12
C ILE A 186 -16.41 -14.23 6.68
N SER A 187 -17.12 -14.41 5.57
CA SER A 187 -18.10 -13.45 5.05
C SER A 187 -19.24 -13.22 6.04
N PHE A 188 -19.79 -14.29 6.63
CA PHE A 188 -20.85 -14.19 7.64
C PHE A 188 -20.37 -13.47 8.90
N ALA A 189 -19.19 -13.80 9.42
CA ALA A 189 -18.62 -13.15 10.58
C ALA A 189 -18.34 -11.66 10.33
N ALA A 190 -17.77 -11.31 9.17
CA ALA A 190 -17.51 -9.92 8.79
C ALA A 190 -18.79 -9.11 8.63
N HIS A 191 -19.87 -9.72 8.14
CA HIS A 191 -21.18 -9.08 8.04
C HIS A 191 -21.85 -8.90 9.42
N LEU A 192 -21.63 -9.83 10.35
CA LEU A 192 -22.15 -9.77 11.70
C LEU A 192 -21.46 -8.68 12.53
N GLU A 193 -20.13 -8.72 12.57
CA GLU A 193 -19.29 -7.70 13.20
C GLU A 193 -17.83 -7.89 12.78
N ILE A 194 -17.27 -6.91 12.05
CA ILE A 194 -15.89 -7.00 11.53
C ILE A 194 -14.84 -7.16 12.64
N SER A 195 -15.11 -6.64 13.85
CA SER A 195 -14.25 -6.78 15.02
C SER A 195 -13.92 -8.24 15.35
N ILE A 196 -14.87 -9.17 15.16
CA ILE A 196 -14.70 -10.61 15.40
C ILE A 196 -13.62 -11.18 14.50
N VAL A 197 -13.62 -10.77 13.24
CA VAL A 197 -12.67 -11.24 12.25
C VAL A 197 -11.30 -10.61 12.51
N MET A 198 -11.26 -9.32 12.85
CA MET A 198 -10.03 -8.60 13.17
C MET A 198 -9.34 -9.13 14.43
N ASP A 199 -10.10 -9.45 15.47
CA ASP A 199 -9.59 -10.10 16.68
C ASP A 199 -9.05 -11.51 16.40
N SER A 200 -9.64 -12.21 15.42
CA SER A 200 -9.15 -13.53 15.01
C SER A 200 -7.85 -13.39 14.21
N LEU A 201 -7.79 -12.42 13.29
CA LEU A 201 -6.64 -12.12 12.45
C LEU A 201 -5.43 -11.63 13.26
N SER A 202 -5.65 -10.90 14.34
CA SER A 202 -4.55 -10.41 15.19
C SER A 202 -3.73 -11.53 15.82
N THR A 203 -4.33 -12.71 16.00
CA THR A 203 -3.65 -13.90 16.55
C THR A 203 -2.83 -14.68 15.50
N LYS A 204 -2.97 -14.33 14.21
CA LYS A 204 -2.28 -15.01 13.11
C LYS A 204 -0.86 -14.49 12.95
N THR A 205 0.08 -15.40 12.76
CA THR A 205 1.49 -15.06 12.52
C THR A 205 1.89 -15.16 11.05
N ASP A 206 1.14 -15.92 10.25
CA ASP A 206 1.41 -16.09 8.81
C ASP A 206 0.69 -14.99 8.01
N SER A 207 1.46 -14.24 7.22
CA SER A 207 0.95 -13.19 6.33
C SER A 207 -0.04 -13.71 5.28
N ILE A 208 0.09 -14.97 4.86
CA ILE A 208 -0.80 -15.55 3.85
C ILE A 208 -2.19 -15.82 4.43
N GLU A 209 -2.29 -16.28 5.68
CA GLU A 209 -3.59 -16.42 6.33
C GLU A 209 -4.32 -15.07 6.39
N ILE A 210 -3.59 -14.00 6.72
CA ILE A 210 -4.14 -12.64 6.81
C ILE A 210 -4.61 -12.15 5.43
N LEU A 211 -3.73 -12.25 4.42
CA LEU A 211 -4.02 -11.90 3.03
C LEU A 211 -5.29 -12.58 2.52
N ALA A 212 -5.39 -13.88 2.78
CA ALA A 212 -6.47 -14.68 2.26
C ALA A 212 -7.84 -14.20 2.82
N TYR A 213 -7.90 -13.80 4.10
CA TYR A 213 -9.12 -13.22 4.67
C TYR A 213 -9.48 -11.87 4.02
N PHE A 214 -8.51 -10.97 3.86
CA PHE A 214 -8.74 -9.65 3.28
C PHE A 214 -9.24 -9.71 1.82
N ASN A 215 -8.87 -10.73 1.07
CA ASN A 215 -9.38 -10.93 -0.29
C ASN A 215 -10.89 -11.25 -0.36
N LEU A 216 -11.52 -11.56 0.77
CA LEU A 216 -12.96 -11.81 0.87
C LEU A 216 -13.75 -10.58 1.33
N PHE A 217 -13.07 -9.52 1.78
CA PHE A 217 -13.73 -8.34 2.31
C PHE A 217 -14.21 -7.40 1.20
N THR A 218 -15.34 -6.75 1.43
CA THR A 218 -15.76 -5.60 0.64
C THR A 218 -14.93 -4.36 0.99
N GLU A 219 -14.96 -3.34 0.14
CA GLU A 219 -14.27 -2.06 0.39
C GLU A 219 -14.71 -1.43 1.73
N ASP A 220 -16.02 -1.45 2.02
CA ASP A 220 -16.57 -0.95 3.29
C ASP A 220 -16.03 -1.74 4.49
N GLN A 221 -15.93 -3.07 4.39
CA GLN A 221 -15.38 -3.92 5.46
C GLN A 221 -13.87 -3.66 5.67
N ILE A 222 -13.12 -3.44 4.59
CA ILE A 222 -11.71 -3.05 4.66
C ILE A 222 -11.57 -1.69 5.37
N ARG A 223 -12.44 -0.73 5.06
CA ARG A 223 -12.44 0.59 5.70
C ARG A 223 -12.82 0.51 7.19
N ASP A 224 -13.88 -0.23 7.52
CA ASP A 224 -14.31 -0.43 8.90
C ASP A 224 -13.23 -1.12 9.75
N SER A 225 -12.40 -1.98 9.14
CA SER A 225 -11.28 -2.66 9.80
C SER A 225 -10.23 -1.70 10.38
N ILE A 226 -10.15 -0.44 9.91
CA ILE A 226 -9.26 0.59 10.47
C ILE A 226 -9.52 0.79 11.97
N ASN A 227 -10.78 0.70 12.39
CA ASN A 227 -11.18 0.92 13.79
C ASN A 227 -10.76 -0.23 14.73
N TYR A 228 -10.30 -1.35 14.19
CA TYR A 228 -10.02 -2.59 14.93
C TYR A 228 -8.59 -3.10 14.72
N ILE A 229 -7.68 -2.21 14.29
CA ILE A 229 -6.27 -2.57 14.13
C ILE A 229 -5.67 -2.92 15.50
N GLN A 230 -5.28 -4.17 15.67
CA GLN A 230 -4.54 -4.64 16.84
C GLN A 230 -3.03 -4.67 16.58
N ASP A 231 -2.24 -5.03 17.59
CA ASP A 231 -0.77 -5.02 17.55
C ASP A 231 -0.21 -6.23 16.79
N ASN A 232 -0.52 -6.28 15.50
CA ASN A 232 -0.03 -7.26 14.55
C ASN A 232 0.46 -6.54 13.28
N LYS A 233 1.78 -6.55 13.08
CA LYS A 233 2.43 -5.84 11.97
C LYS A 233 2.04 -6.36 10.59
N TRP A 234 1.73 -7.65 10.46
CA TRP A 234 1.29 -8.25 9.20
C TRP A 234 -0.15 -7.86 8.88
N LEU A 235 -1.01 -7.81 9.89
CA LEU A 235 -2.38 -7.31 9.78
C LEU A 235 -2.39 -5.85 9.30
N LEU A 236 -1.58 -4.99 9.92
CA LEU A 236 -1.45 -3.59 9.51
C LEU A 236 -0.94 -3.47 8.06
N LEU A 237 0.09 -4.23 7.70
CA LEU A 237 0.66 -4.22 6.36
C LEU A 237 -0.38 -4.61 5.30
N GLU A 238 -1.14 -5.68 5.53
CA GLU A 238 -2.14 -6.15 4.58
C GLU A 238 -3.33 -5.19 4.48
N LEU A 239 -3.80 -4.65 5.61
CA LEU A 239 -4.83 -3.61 5.61
C LEU A 239 -4.40 -2.41 4.76
N LEU A 240 -3.19 -1.88 4.98
CA LEU A 240 -2.65 -0.77 4.20
C LEU A 240 -2.56 -1.12 2.71
N ARG A 241 -2.10 -2.34 2.38
CA ARG A 241 -2.03 -2.80 0.99
C ARG A 241 -3.39 -2.77 0.31
N GLN A 242 -4.44 -3.24 0.99
CA GLN A 242 -5.81 -3.24 0.47
C GLN A 242 -6.35 -1.82 0.32
N LEU A 243 -6.12 -0.96 1.33
CA LEU A 243 -6.53 0.44 1.30
C LEU A 243 -5.84 1.25 0.20
N PHE A 244 -4.61 0.88 -0.20
CA PHE A 244 -3.87 1.59 -1.25
C PHE A 244 -3.98 0.91 -2.63
N LYS A 245 -4.83 -0.11 -2.80
CA LYS A 245 -5.10 -0.68 -4.15
C LYS A 245 -5.74 0.35 -5.09
N SER A 246 -6.46 1.32 -4.54
CA SER A 246 -7.06 2.44 -5.27
C SER A 246 -6.55 3.75 -4.68
N ASP A 247 -5.79 4.51 -5.46
CA ASP A 247 -5.28 5.83 -5.08
C ASP A 247 -6.41 6.88 -4.89
N ASP A 248 -7.66 6.54 -5.26
CA ASP A 248 -8.83 7.40 -5.14
C ASP A 248 -9.48 7.40 -3.74
N LEU A 249 -9.02 6.52 -2.84
CA LEU A 249 -9.57 6.39 -1.49
C LEU A 249 -9.26 7.63 -0.62
N GLN A 250 -10.29 8.44 -0.36
CA GLN A 250 -10.20 9.58 0.56
C GLN A 250 -10.49 9.15 2.01
N PHE A 251 -9.45 9.13 2.82
CA PHE A 251 -9.56 8.93 4.27
C PHE A 251 -10.10 10.17 4.98
N SER A 252 -10.98 9.94 5.95
CA SER A 252 -11.42 10.93 6.93
C SER A 252 -10.28 11.26 7.91
N ASP A 253 -10.41 12.39 8.63
CA ASP A 253 -9.41 12.81 9.60
C ASP A 253 -9.24 11.79 10.75
N ALA A 254 -10.34 11.14 11.18
CA ALA A 254 -10.30 10.10 12.20
C ALA A 254 -9.52 8.86 11.74
N GLU A 255 -9.72 8.42 10.50
CA GLU A 255 -8.99 7.28 9.93
C GLU A 255 -7.50 7.60 9.79
N ILE A 256 -7.17 8.82 9.36
CA ILE A 256 -5.79 9.31 9.26
C ILE A 256 -5.13 9.29 10.64
N GLU A 257 -5.82 9.75 11.68
CA GLU A 257 -5.31 9.75 13.05
C GLU A 257 -5.01 8.32 13.54
N ILE A 258 -5.94 7.38 13.34
CA ILE A 258 -5.77 5.98 13.74
C ILE A 258 -4.58 5.34 13.01
N LEU A 259 -4.54 5.46 11.67
CA LEU A 259 -3.48 4.86 10.85
C LEU A 259 -2.11 5.48 11.16
N THR A 260 -2.04 6.79 11.38
CA THR A 260 -0.82 7.49 11.80
C THR A 260 -0.35 6.97 13.16
N GLY A 261 -1.26 6.82 14.12
CA GLY A 261 -0.96 6.28 15.43
C GLY A 261 -0.38 4.86 15.36
N LYS A 262 -0.97 3.98 14.56
CA LYS A 262 -0.50 2.61 14.38
C LYS A 262 0.82 2.49 13.63
N LEU A 263 1.02 3.30 12.59
CA LEU A 263 2.32 3.37 11.91
C LEU A 263 3.44 3.91 12.82
N LYS A 264 3.13 4.89 13.68
CA LYS A 264 4.06 5.41 14.68
C LYS A 264 4.43 4.34 15.70
N GLU A 265 3.46 3.61 16.22
CA GLU A 265 3.69 2.48 17.14
C GLU A 265 4.59 1.42 16.50
N LEU A 266 4.31 1.04 15.25
CA LEU A 266 5.15 0.13 14.47
C LEU A 266 6.58 0.65 14.31
N ALA A 267 6.76 1.94 13.98
CA ALA A 267 8.08 2.54 13.83
C ALA A 267 8.91 2.44 15.13
N LEU A 268 8.26 2.66 16.28
CA LEU A 268 8.90 2.59 17.59
C LEU A 268 9.25 1.16 18.01
N THR A 269 8.49 0.16 17.57
CA THR A 269 8.63 -1.25 17.98
C THR A 269 9.48 -2.09 17.02
N ASP A 270 9.34 -1.91 15.71
CA ASP A 270 10.04 -2.66 14.66
C ASP A 270 10.50 -1.75 13.51
N LYS A 271 11.64 -1.10 13.71
CA LYS A 271 12.23 -0.15 12.75
C LYS A 271 12.55 -0.78 11.40
N ILE A 272 12.93 -2.06 11.38
CA ILE A 272 13.29 -2.75 10.14
C ILE A 272 12.03 -2.96 9.31
N PHE A 273 10.98 -3.49 9.93
CA PHE A 273 9.70 -3.69 9.25
C PHE A 273 9.09 -2.36 8.77
N PHE A 274 9.14 -1.31 9.60
CA PHE A 274 8.67 0.02 9.21
C PHE A 274 9.44 0.58 7.99
N ARG A 275 10.77 0.40 7.94
CA ARG A 275 11.57 0.82 6.77
C ARG A 275 11.15 0.09 5.50
N GLU A 276 10.92 -1.22 5.57
CA GLU A 276 10.51 -1.99 4.40
C GLU A 276 9.08 -1.64 3.95
N LEU A 277 8.21 -1.27 4.89
CA LEU A 277 6.88 -0.73 4.59
C LEU A 277 6.99 0.60 3.82
N ILE A 278 7.92 1.49 4.21
CA ILE A 278 8.22 2.71 3.45
C ILE A 278 8.70 2.38 2.03
N ASN A 279 9.63 1.43 1.89
CA ASN A 279 10.12 1.02 0.57
C ASN A 279 9.01 0.52 -0.34
N LEU A 280 8.03 -0.20 0.22
CA LEU A 280 6.91 -0.77 -0.50
C LEU A 280 5.92 0.30 -1.00
N PHE A 281 5.55 1.26 -0.15
CA PHE A 281 4.42 2.17 -0.43
C PHE A 281 4.81 3.64 -0.72
N LYS A 282 6.10 4.00 -0.75
CA LYS A 282 6.54 5.41 -0.95
C LYS A 282 6.03 6.09 -2.23
N ALA A 283 5.59 5.33 -3.24
CA ALA A 283 4.99 5.87 -4.46
C ALA A 283 3.48 6.17 -4.32
N GLU A 284 2.82 5.58 -3.32
CA GLU A 284 1.40 5.77 -3.07
C GLU A 284 1.16 7.11 -2.37
N LYS A 285 0.22 7.91 -2.90
CA LYS A 285 -0.05 9.27 -2.38
C LYS A 285 -0.59 9.23 -0.95
N SER A 286 -1.53 8.34 -0.74
CA SER A 286 -2.17 8.08 0.55
C SER A 286 -1.17 7.71 1.62
N PHE A 287 -0.24 6.81 1.29
CA PHE A 287 0.84 6.45 2.21
C PHE A 287 1.80 7.60 2.46
N SER A 288 2.17 8.37 1.43
CA SER A 288 3.05 9.53 1.57
C SER A 288 2.50 10.58 2.52
N LYS A 289 1.18 10.80 2.52
CA LYS A 289 0.49 11.66 3.50
C LYS A 289 0.66 11.13 4.92
N LEU A 290 0.36 9.85 5.16
CA LEU A 290 0.48 9.23 6.47
C LEU A 290 1.93 9.24 6.97
N LEU A 291 2.88 8.91 6.10
CA LEU A 291 4.30 8.87 6.44
C LEU A 291 4.82 10.25 6.87
N ALA A 292 4.39 11.33 6.21
CA ALA A 292 4.74 12.69 6.59
C ALA A 292 4.27 13.01 8.02
N LEU A 293 3.02 12.66 8.36
CA LEU A 293 2.45 12.85 9.69
C LEU A 293 3.17 12.01 10.76
N VAL A 294 3.47 10.75 10.44
CA VAL A 294 4.22 9.86 11.35
C VAL A 294 5.61 10.44 11.64
N LEU A 295 6.35 10.82 10.60
CA LEU A 295 7.71 11.35 10.75
C LEU A 295 7.75 12.72 11.44
N ALA A 296 6.71 13.54 11.27
CA ALA A 296 6.57 14.82 11.98
C ALA A 296 6.43 14.64 13.51
N GLN A 297 5.96 13.48 13.97
CA GLN A 297 5.77 13.18 15.39
C GLN A 297 6.91 12.36 16.01
N LEU A 298 7.93 12.01 15.24
CA LEU A 298 9.03 11.15 15.66
C LEU A 298 10.33 11.94 15.75
N SER A 299 11.27 11.44 16.57
CA SER A 299 12.59 12.06 16.67
C SER A 299 13.35 12.02 15.35
N GLN A 300 14.29 12.94 15.17
CA GLN A 300 15.15 13.07 13.98
C GLN A 300 15.81 11.76 13.50
N GLY A 301 16.10 10.80 14.39
CA GLY A 301 16.65 9.49 13.99
C GLY A 301 15.74 8.66 13.07
N TYR A 302 14.43 8.93 13.04
CA TYR A 302 13.49 8.31 12.10
C TYR A 302 13.49 9.00 10.73
N LEU A 303 13.90 10.27 10.65
CA LEU A 303 14.17 10.92 9.37
C LEU A 303 15.36 10.26 8.68
N ASP A 304 16.40 9.87 9.44
CA ASP A 304 17.51 9.09 8.88
C ASP A 304 17.06 7.75 8.32
N LEU A 305 16.12 7.07 9.00
CA LEU A 305 15.52 5.83 8.50
C LEU A 305 14.85 6.02 7.14
N TYR A 306 14.03 7.06 7.01
CA TYR A 306 13.41 7.44 5.73
C TYR A 306 14.46 7.84 4.68
N LEU A 307 15.51 8.58 5.07
CA LEU A 307 16.56 8.96 4.14
C LEU A 307 17.28 7.75 3.52
N TYR A 308 17.33 6.59 4.19
CA TYR A 308 17.86 5.37 3.59
C TYR A 308 16.97 4.79 2.48
N THR A 309 15.67 5.06 2.47
CA THR A 309 14.72 4.58 1.45
C THR A 309 14.63 5.50 0.22
N VAL A 310 15.15 6.73 0.34
CA VAL A 310 15.23 7.72 -0.76
C VAL A 310 16.18 7.22 -1.84
N ASN A 311 15.61 6.95 -3.02
CA ASN A 311 16.32 6.66 -4.25
C ASN A 311 16.03 7.78 -5.27
N LEU A 312 17.08 8.44 -5.74
CA LEU A 312 16.98 9.53 -6.70
C LEU A 312 16.94 8.95 -8.11
N ASN A 313 15.93 9.35 -8.87
CA ASN A 313 15.77 8.91 -10.24
C ASN A 313 15.25 10.06 -11.11
N GLN A 314 15.90 10.29 -12.26
CA GLN A 314 15.45 11.25 -13.28
C GLN A 314 14.39 10.68 -14.24
N TYR A 315 14.28 9.35 -14.31
CA TYR A 315 13.25 8.63 -15.07
C TYR A 315 12.12 8.20 -14.14
N HIS A 316 11.52 9.18 -13.47
CA HIS A 316 10.46 8.95 -12.49
C HIS A 316 9.08 8.97 -13.13
N SER A 317 8.09 8.34 -12.48
CA SER A 317 6.70 8.48 -12.85
C SER A 317 6.12 9.82 -12.36
N GLU A 318 4.99 10.25 -12.92
CA GLU A 318 4.23 11.40 -12.40
C GLU A 318 3.68 11.10 -11.00
N TYR A 319 3.27 9.85 -10.75
CA TYR A 319 2.80 9.38 -9.44
C TYR A 319 3.85 9.56 -8.34
N ASP A 320 5.11 9.15 -8.57
CA ASP A 320 6.21 9.34 -7.60
C ASP A 320 6.44 10.82 -7.27
N LEU A 321 6.32 11.67 -8.29
CA LEU A 321 6.51 13.11 -8.13
C LEU A 321 5.40 13.68 -7.24
N GLU A 322 4.14 13.36 -7.52
CA GLU A 322 2.99 13.84 -6.76
C GLU A 322 3.01 13.34 -5.32
N ALA A 323 3.36 12.08 -5.09
CA ALA A 323 3.50 11.48 -3.76
C ALA A 323 4.57 12.22 -2.92
N ASN A 324 5.75 12.45 -3.50
CA ASN A 324 6.84 13.19 -2.85
C ASN A 324 6.48 14.66 -2.58
N GLN A 325 5.73 15.30 -3.48
CA GLN A 325 5.24 16.67 -3.29
C GLN A 325 4.25 16.76 -2.14
N LEU A 326 3.31 15.80 -2.07
CA LEU A 326 2.33 15.73 -1.01
C LEU A 326 3.00 15.46 0.34
N PHE A 327 3.96 14.53 0.38
CA PHE A 327 4.78 14.28 1.56
C PHE A 327 5.40 15.58 2.07
N LEU A 328 6.14 16.30 1.22
CA LEU A 328 6.88 17.50 1.62
C LEU A 328 5.93 18.58 2.14
N LYS A 329 4.80 18.79 1.47
CA LYS A 329 3.78 19.76 1.89
C LYS A 329 3.30 19.46 3.30
N ILE A 330 2.82 18.24 3.54
CA ILE A 330 2.26 17.83 4.84
C ILE A 330 3.34 17.84 5.92
N PHE A 331 4.55 17.38 5.61
CA PHE A 331 5.67 17.40 6.55
C PHE A 331 6.00 18.84 6.99
N ASN A 332 6.07 19.77 6.05
CA ASN A 332 6.34 21.19 6.33
C ASN A 332 5.24 21.83 7.20
N GLU A 333 3.97 21.50 6.96
CA GLU A 333 2.85 22.01 7.75
C GLU A 333 2.88 21.52 9.21
N ASN A 334 3.57 20.42 9.50
CA ASN A 334 3.54 19.73 10.79
C ASN A 334 4.89 19.69 11.52
N THR A 335 5.92 20.36 11.02
CA THR A 335 7.28 20.33 11.60
C THR A 335 7.90 21.72 11.72
N THR A 336 8.98 21.81 12.49
CA THR A 336 9.77 23.04 12.64
C THR A 336 10.69 23.27 11.45
N SER A 337 11.09 24.53 11.22
CA SER A 337 12.06 24.87 10.17
C SER A 337 13.41 24.12 10.32
N ALA A 338 13.80 23.75 11.54
CA ALA A 338 15.02 22.98 11.79
C ALA A 338 14.91 21.54 11.24
N GLU A 339 13.76 20.89 11.43
CA GLU A 339 13.50 19.53 10.92
C GLU A 339 13.35 19.52 9.40
N GLN A 340 12.65 20.51 8.85
CA GLN A 340 12.53 20.74 7.41
C GLN A 340 13.91 20.92 6.78
N PHE A 341 14.74 21.80 7.35
CA PHE A 341 16.10 22.04 6.88
C PHE A 341 16.95 20.76 6.98
N TYR A 342 16.83 20.01 8.07
CA TYR A 342 17.54 18.73 8.22
C TYR A 342 17.19 17.76 7.09
N LEU A 343 15.91 17.50 6.85
CA LEU A 343 15.48 16.55 5.83
C LEU A 343 15.91 17.01 4.43
N CYS A 344 15.62 18.26 4.07
CA CYS A 344 15.92 18.82 2.76
C CYS A 344 17.42 18.91 2.50
N SER A 345 18.25 19.25 3.49
CA SER A 345 19.72 19.29 3.34
C SER A 345 20.32 17.92 3.08
N ARG A 346 19.79 16.86 3.72
CA ARG A 346 20.25 15.48 3.50
C ARG A 346 19.85 14.96 2.12
N ILE A 347 18.65 15.28 1.65
CA ILE A 347 18.22 14.96 0.28
C ILE A 347 19.05 15.74 -0.74
N LYS A 348 19.32 17.03 -0.49
CA LYS A 348 20.20 17.84 -1.35
C LYS A 348 21.60 17.26 -1.44
N LYS A 349 22.18 16.77 -0.34
CA LYS A 349 23.48 16.09 -0.36
C LYS A 349 23.47 14.81 -1.21
N LYS A 350 22.40 14.01 -1.12
CA LYS A 350 22.20 12.87 -2.02
C LYS A 350 22.10 13.31 -3.47
N TRP A 351 21.39 14.41 -3.74
CA TRP A 351 21.24 14.97 -5.08
C TRP A 351 22.55 15.45 -5.65
N ASP A 352 23.37 16.16 -4.88
CA ASP A 352 24.73 16.52 -5.31
C ASP A 352 25.59 15.30 -5.65
N SER A 353 25.49 14.23 -4.85
CA SER A 353 26.23 12.99 -5.09
C SER A 353 25.79 12.32 -6.40
N TYR A 354 24.47 12.25 -6.63
CA TYR A 354 23.87 11.75 -7.85
C TYR A 354 24.33 12.55 -9.08
N LEU A 355 24.33 13.89 -9.01
CA LEU A 355 24.79 14.73 -10.12
C LEU A 355 26.29 14.55 -10.43
N VAL A 356 27.12 14.32 -9.42
CA VAL A 356 28.56 14.02 -9.60
C VAL A 356 28.74 12.68 -10.29
N GLU A 357 27.94 11.68 -9.92
CA GLU A 357 27.94 10.35 -10.55
C GLU A 357 27.55 10.43 -12.03
N LEU A 358 26.48 11.15 -12.38
CA LEU A 358 26.10 11.38 -13.79
C LEU A 358 27.28 11.90 -14.62
N ILE A 359 27.99 12.92 -14.11
CA ILE A 359 29.16 13.51 -14.78
C ILE A 359 30.28 12.48 -14.91
N ALA A 360 30.57 11.72 -13.86
CA ALA A 360 31.63 10.73 -13.84
C ALA A 360 31.37 9.58 -14.84
N GLU A 361 30.11 9.19 -15.02
CA GLU A 361 29.68 8.15 -15.95
C GLU A 361 29.50 8.65 -17.39
N GLU A 362 29.65 9.96 -17.63
CA GLU A 362 29.34 10.61 -18.91
C GLU A 362 27.93 10.28 -19.43
N GLU A 363 26.93 10.19 -18.54
CA GLU A 363 25.55 9.86 -18.93
C GLU A 363 25.00 10.90 -19.90
N TYR A 364 24.42 10.45 -21.01
CA TYR A 364 23.90 11.39 -22.00
C TYR A 364 22.66 12.13 -21.48
N LEU A 365 22.76 13.45 -21.37
CA LEU A 365 21.67 14.34 -20.97
C LEU A 365 21.37 15.33 -22.11
N ASP A 366 20.10 15.65 -22.32
CA ASP A 366 19.63 16.63 -23.29
C ASP A 366 18.66 17.66 -22.70
N ARG A 367 18.44 17.60 -21.38
CA ARG A 367 17.50 18.42 -20.63
C ARG A 367 17.94 18.57 -19.19
N LEU A 368 17.22 19.42 -18.45
CA LEU A 368 17.44 19.60 -17.02
C LEU A 368 17.23 18.29 -16.24
N VAL A 369 18.02 18.11 -15.18
CA VAL A 369 18.01 16.92 -14.33
C VAL A 369 17.01 17.09 -13.19
N TYR A 370 15.74 16.84 -13.50
CA TYR A 370 14.68 16.79 -12.49
C TYR A 370 14.56 15.37 -11.94
N THR A 371 14.92 15.20 -10.67
CA THR A 371 14.69 13.94 -9.96
C THR A 371 13.30 13.94 -9.32
N ASN A 372 12.78 12.75 -9.00
CA ASN A 372 11.58 12.56 -8.17
C ASN A 372 11.57 13.36 -6.84
N TYR A 373 12.74 13.75 -6.31
CA TYR A 373 12.87 14.57 -5.09
C TYR A 373 13.23 16.05 -5.36
N TYR A 374 13.08 16.55 -6.58
CA TYR A 374 13.47 17.92 -6.96
C TYR A 374 12.89 19.00 -6.04
N ARG A 375 11.63 18.86 -5.60
CA ARG A 375 10.99 19.83 -4.70
C ARG A 375 11.66 19.94 -3.33
N PHE A 376 12.29 18.88 -2.84
CA PHE A 376 13.07 18.93 -1.59
C PHE A 376 14.35 19.73 -1.76
N VAL A 377 15.01 19.62 -2.91
CA VAL A 377 16.19 20.42 -3.26
C VAL A 377 15.82 21.88 -3.43
N TYR A 378 14.70 22.15 -4.10
CA TYR A 378 14.13 23.49 -4.21
C TYR A 378 13.86 24.10 -2.82
N HIS A 379 13.18 23.35 -1.96
CA HIS A 379 12.84 23.79 -0.61
C HIS A 379 14.07 23.99 0.28
N TYR A 380 15.12 23.16 0.13
CA TYR A 380 16.40 23.39 0.78
C TYR A 380 16.95 24.79 0.46
N TYR A 381 17.02 25.16 -0.82
CA TYR A 381 17.52 26.48 -1.22
C TYR A 381 16.60 27.58 -0.70
N PHE A 382 15.29 27.38 -0.74
CA PHE A 382 14.32 28.32 -0.19
C PHE A 382 14.56 28.59 1.31
N LEU A 383 14.91 27.57 2.09
CA LEU A 383 15.25 27.72 3.51
C LEU A 383 16.66 28.32 3.73
N SER A 384 17.64 27.95 2.91
CA SER A 384 19.05 28.33 3.12
C SER A 384 19.43 29.73 2.63
N LEU A 385 18.77 30.24 1.58
CA LEU A 385 19.12 31.51 0.96
C LEU A 385 18.40 32.66 1.67
N GLU A 386 18.99 33.24 2.71
CA GLU A 386 18.33 34.29 3.50
C GLU A 386 18.43 35.68 2.88
N ASN A 387 19.51 35.96 2.16
CA ASN A 387 19.82 37.29 1.66
C ASN A 387 20.57 37.26 0.32
N ALA A 388 20.83 38.44 -0.24
CA ALA A 388 21.54 38.58 -1.51
C ALA A 388 22.97 38.02 -1.47
N TYR A 389 23.69 38.15 -0.34
CA TYR A 389 25.05 37.64 -0.23
C TYR A 389 25.12 36.13 -0.39
N ASP A 390 24.23 35.39 0.30
CA ASP A 390 24.17 33.93 0.22
C ASP A 390 23.80 33.46 -1.19
N ALA A 391 22.76 34.06 -1.78
CA ALA A 391 22.32 33.77 -3.13
C ALA A 391 23.41 34.05 -4.18
N GLU A 392 24.11 35.19 -4.06
CA GLU A 392 25.19 35.53 -4.96
C GLU A 392 26.37 34.57 -4.86
N ASN A 393 26.72 34.11 -3.66
CA ASN A 393 27.84 33.18 -3.49
C ASN A 393 27.55 31.83 -4.15
N GLU A 394 26.35 31.29 -3.94
CA GLU A 394 25.92 30.03 -4.57
C GLU A 394 25.86 30.18 -6.11
N LEU A 395 25.24 31.25 -6.61
CA LEU A 395 25.18 31.52 -8.05
C LEU A 395 26.56 31.71 -8.68
N LYS A 396 27.48 32.44 -8.03
CA LYS A 396 28.85 32.63 -8.51
C LYS A 396 29.62 31.32 -8.57
N SER A 397 29.44 30.47 -7.56
CA SER A 397 30.07 29.15 -7.49
C SER A 397 29.59 28.27 -8.65
N VAL A 398 28.27 28.11 -8.78
CA VAL A 398 27.67 27.28 -9.85
C VAL A 398 27.98 27.84 -11.24
N LEU A 399 27.97 29.17 -11.43
CA LEU A 399 28.29 29.80 -12.72
C LEU A 399 29.75 29.55 -13.14
N LYS A 400 30.67 29.49 -12.17
CA LYS A 400 32.08 29.16 -12.45
C LYS A 400 32.20 27.72 -12.98
N ASP A 401 31.50 26.78 -12.36
CA ASP A 401 31.51 25.37 -12.78
C ASP A 401 30.80 25.20 -14.13
N TYR A 402 29.68 25.90 -14.33
CA TYR A 402 28.98 25.96 -15.62
C TYR A 402 29.90 26.48 -16.74
N LYS A 403 30.59 27.61 -16.53
CA LYS A 403 31.55 28.14 -17.53
C LYS A 403 32.63 27.11 -17.84
N THR A 404 33.16 26.45 -16.81
CA THR A 404 34.20 25.42 -16.97
C THR A 404 33.69 24.27 -17.84
N ALA A 405 32.49 23.76 -17.58
CA ALA A 405 31.88 22.70 -18.39
C ALA A 405 31.54 23.15 -19.82
N ALA A 406 31.02 24.38 -19.98
CA ALA A 406 30.54 24.88 -21.26
C ALA A 406 31.67 25.22 -22.25
N TYR A 407 32.83 25.68 -21.76
CA TYR A 407 33.91 26.22 -22.60
C TYR A 407 35.15 25.35 -22.66
N ASN A 408 35.28 24.32 -21.81
CA ASN A 408 36.42 23.42 -21.90
C ASN A 408 36.35 22.51 -23.13
N TRP A 409 37.53 22.16 -23.64
CA TRP A 409 37.71 21.16 -24.67
C TRP A 409 37.75 19.77 -24.05
N HIS A 410 37.01 18.85 -24.63
CA HIS A 410 36.95 17.46 -24.19
C HIS A 410 37.11 16.53 -25.38
N GLN A 411 37.63 15.32 -25.12
CA GLN A 411 37.82 14.29 -26.14
C GLN A 411 36.49 13.61 -26.53
N SER A 412 35.54 13.53 -25.58
CA SER A 412 34.17 13.03 -25.76
C SER A 412 33.19 14.20 -25.71
N PHE A 413 32.12 14.15 -26.51
CA PHE A 413 31.02 15.12 -26.43
C PHE A 413 30.06 14.82 -25.28
N LYS A 414 29.99 13.58 -24.81
CA LYS A 414 29.03 13.16 -23.76
C LYS A 414 29.34 13.84 -22.44
N GLY A 415 30.55 13.66 -21.89
CA GLY A 415 30.97 14.28 -20.63
C GLY A 415 30.68 15.78 -20.48
N PRO A 416 31.12 16.67 -21.41
CA PRO A 416 30.79 18.09 -21.34
C PRO A 416 29.30 18.39 -21.47
N ARG A 417 28.54 17.60 -22.25
CA ARG A 417 27.09 17.78 -22.36
C ARG A 417 26.41 17.43 -21.03
N THR A 418 26.80 16.33 -20.39
CA THR A 418 26.32 15.95 -19.06
C THR A 418 26.58 17.05 -18.05
N ALA A 419 27.83 17.51 -17.96
CA ALA A 419 28.24 18.58 -17.04
C ALA A 419 27.48 19.89 -17.34
N TYR A 420 27.31 20.25 -18.61
CA TYR A 420 26.53 21.41 -19.03
C TYR A 420 25.10 21.36 -18.46
N PHE A 421 24.36 20.28 -18.67
CA PHE A 421 22.98 20.16 -18.20
C PHE A 421 22.87 20.04 -16.68
N VAL A 422 23.83 19.39 -16.02
CA VAL A 422 23.90 19.32 -14.55
C VAL A 422 24.05 20.73 -13.94
N PHE A 423 25.02 21.52 -14.42
CA PHE A 423 25.22 22.87 -13.89
C PHE A 423 24.12 23.83 -14.32
N LEU A 424 23.56 23.67 -15.54
CA LEU A 424 22.39 24.43 -15.98
C LEU A 424 21.19 24.19 -15.04
N THR A 425 20.99 22.94 -14.60
CA THR A 425 19.94 22.58 -13.63
C THR A 425 20.15 23.31 -12.30
N LYS A 426 21.38 23.36 -11.80
CA LYS A 426 21.70 24.09 -10.56
C LYS A 426 21.43 25.60 -10.70
N VAL A 427 21.85 26.23 -11.81
CA VAL A 427 21.57 27.65 -12.07
C VAL A 427 20.07 27.89 -12.15
N TYR A 428 19.34 27.04 -12.86
CA TYR A 428 17.88 27.14 -13.00
C TYR A 428 17.20 27.13 -11.63
N VAL A 429 17.48 26.12 -10.79
CA VAL A 429 16.90 26.02 -9.43
C VAL A 429 17.17 27.29 -8.62
N LEU A 430 18.42 27.72 -8.55
CA LEU A 430 18.82 28.91 -7.79
C LEU A 430 18.14 30.17 -8.32
N SER A 431 18.04 30.32 -9.64
CA SER A 431 17.38 31.48 -10.26
C SER A 431 15.90 31.57 -9.89
N THR A 432 15.20 30.43 -9.89
CA THR A 432 13.79 30.36 -9.49
C THR A 432 13.60 30.71 -8.02
N VAL A 433 14.45 30.19 -7.13
CA VAL A 433 14.39 30.52 -5.69
C VAL A 433 14.66 32.00 -5.45
N VAL A 434 15.66 32.57 -6.13
CA VAL A 434 15.97 34.01 -6.04
C VAL A 434 14.79 34.87 -6.46
N GLN A 435 14.11 34.48 -7.55
CA GLN A 435 12.90 35.16 -7.99
C GLN A 435 11.77 35.07 -6.97
N GLU A 436 11.46 33.86 -6.48
CA GLU A 436 10.35 33.65 -5.54
C GLU A 436 10.59 34.31 -4.18
N LYS A 437 11.85 34.42 -3.74
CA LYS A 437 12.21 35.15 -2.52
C LYS A 437 12.42 36.65 -2.74
N GLU A 438 12.19 37.16 -3.95
CA GLU A 438 12.41 38.55 -4.33
C GLU A 438 13.82 39.08 -3.99
N ILE A 439 14.82 38.19 -4.03
CA ILE A 439 16.20 38.54 -3.68
C ILE A 439 16.83 39.34 -4.84
N VAL A 440 17.19 40.59 -4.57
CA VAL A 440 17.85 41.44 -5.56
C VAL A 440 19.35 41.17 -5.58
N ILE A 441 19.82 40.48 -6.61
CA ILE A 441 21.26 40.28 -6.87
C ILE A 441 21.90 41.52 -7.54
N SER A 442 23.20 41.70 -7.33
CA SER A 442 23.98 42.81 -7.88
C SER A 442 23.93 42.84 -9.40
N ILE A 443 23.98 44.07 -9.94
CA ILE A 443 24.06 44.34 -11.37
C ILE A 443 25.25 43.60 -11.98
N LEU A 444 26.39 43.61 -11.28
CA LEU A 444 27.63 42.99 -11.74
C LEU A 444 27.49 41.46 -11.92
N LEU A 445 26.73 40.78 -11.07
CA LEU A 445 26.42 39.36 -11.24
C LEU A 445 25.42 39.14 -12.39
N ARG A 446 24.38 40.00 -12.50
CA ARG A 446 23.41 39.94 -13.59
C ARG A 446 24.07 40.06 -14.96
N GLU A 447 24.96 41.03 -15.14
CA GLU A 447 25.73 41.23 -16.37
C GLU A 447 26.59 40.01 -16.70
N ARG A 448 27.25 39.42 -15.70
CA ARG A 448 28.08 38.22 -15.88
C ARG A 448 27.26 36.99 -16.26
N ILE A 449 26.04 36.86 -15.76
CA ILE A 449 25.10 35.80 -16.14
C ILE A 449 24.60 36.07 -17.56
N ALA A 450 24.22 37.31 -17.88
CA ALA A 450 23.77 37.72 -19.21
C ALA A 450 24.80 37.40 -20.30
N GLU A 451 26.08 37.73 -20.06
CA GLU A 451 27.19 37.43 -20.97
C GLU A 451 27.25 35.96 -21.36
N VAL A 452 27.09 35.06 -20.37
CA VAL A 452 27.18 33.61 -20.57
C VAL A 452 25.97 33.08 -21.31
N PHE A 453 24.79 33.48 -20.84
CA PHE A 453 23.54 32.93 -21.32
C PHE A 453 23.10 33.53 -22.65
N SER A 454 23.79 34.54 -23.16
CA SER A 454 23.58 35.09 -24.52
C SER A 454 24.55 34.51 -25.56
N ASP A 455 25.40 33.55 -25.20
CA ASP A 455 26.33 32.91 -26.14
C ASP A 455 25.63 31.86 -27.01
N GLN A 456 25.20 32.28 -28.21
CA GLN A 456 24.55 31.42 -29.21
C GLN A 456 25.36 30.17 -29.59
N ARG A 457 26.70 30.20 -29.43
CA ARG A 457 27.54 29.02 -29.71
C ARG A 457 27.27 27.91 -28.71
N LEU A 458 26.94 28.25 -27.46
CA LEU A 458 26.55 27.27 -26.45
C LEU A 458 25.16 26.70 -26.75
N TRP A 459 24.24 27.52 -27.24
CA TRP A 459 22.90 27.06 -27.64
C TRP A 459 23.00 26.08 -28.80
N LEU A 460 23.76 26.41 -29.84
CA LEU A 460 23.99 25.51 -30.96
C LEU A 460 24.69 24.23 -30.50
N ARG A 461 25.68 24.33 -29.61
CA ARG A 461 26.46 23.17 -29.13
C ARG A 461 25.64 22.19 -28.28
N PHE A 462 24.72 22.67 -27.44
CA PHE A 462 24.07 21.82 -26.43
C PHE A 462 22.56 21.67 -26.60
N HIS A 463 21.91 22.59 -27.32
CA HIS A 463 20.47 22.57 -27.61
C HIS A 463 20.16 22.44 -29.11
N ASP A 464 21.19 22.36 -29.95
CA ASP A 464 21.07 22.24 -31.41
C ASP A 464 20.19 23.34 -32.04
N SER A 465 20.22 24.55 -31.47
CA SER A 465 19.39 25.70 -31.89
C SER A 465 20.15 27.03 -31.84
N PHE A 466 19.80 27.94 -32.76
CA PHE A 466 20.21 29.35 -32.73
C PHE A 466 19.23 30.25 -31.99
N GLU A 467 18.03 29.74 -31.70
CA GLU A 467 17.03 30.41 -30.88
C GLU A 467 17.37 30.23 -29.41
N GLU A 468 17.00 31.22 -28.59
CA GLU A 468 17.23 31.16 -27.15
C GLU A 468 16.47 29.97 -26.54
N PRO A 469 17.17 29.01 -25.89
CA PRO A 469 16.49 27.90 -25.25
C PRO A 469 15.53 28.40 -24.17
N GLU A 470 14.34 27.79 -24.07
CA GLU A 470 13.29 28.21 -23.13
C GLU A 470 13.81 28.31 -21.68
N VAL A 471 14.64 27.35 -21.27
CA VAL A 471 15.29 27.33 -19.94
C VAL A 471 16.18 28.56 -19.71
N VAL A 472 16.89 29.01 -20.74
CA VAL A 472 17.76 30.19 -20.66
C VAL A 472 16.92 31.45 -20.51
N GLY A 473 15.85 31.57 -21.30
CA GLY A 473 14.88 32.67 -21.16
C GLY A 473 14.27 32.73 -19.76
N LYS A 474 13.91 31.57 -19.19
CA LYS A 474 13.42 31.47 -17.80
C LYS A 474 14.46 31.95 -16.78
N ILE A 475 15.73 31.51 -16.89
CA ILE A 475 16.81 31.95 -15.99
C ILE A 475 16.99 33.47 -16.05
N LYS A 476 17.04 34.06 -17.26
CA LYS A 476 17.17 35.51 -17.42
C LYS A 476 15.99 36.27 -16.83
N GLY A 477 14.77 35.79 -17.09
CA GLY A 477 13.55 36.36 -16.53
C GLY A 477 13.52 36.32 -15.00
N SER A 478 13.85 35.16 -14.41
CA SER A 478 13.91 34.97 -12.95
C SER A 478 14.93 35.90 -12.27
N LEU A 479 16.04 36.19 -12.94
CA LEU A 479 17.10 37.06 -12.41
C LEU A 479 16.96 38.53 -12.83
N GLN A 480 15.84 38.92 -13.45
CA GLN A 480 15.59 40.28 -13.93
C GLN A 480 16.74 40.83 -14.79
N ILE A 481 17.27 39.98 -15.67
CA ILE A 481 18.29 40.37 -16.63
C ILE A 481 17.58 41.03 -17.81
N ALA A 482 17.84 42.32 -18.02
CA ALA A 482 17.29 43.05 -19.15
C ALA A 482 17.80 42.43 -20.47
N LEU A 483 16.88 42.23 -21.43
CA LEU A 483 17.17 41.80 -22.80
C LEU A 483 17.84 42.91 -23.60
#